data_AF-A0A6G1IE57-F1
#
_entry.id   AF-A0A6G1IE57-F1
#
_cell.length_a   1.000
_cell.length_b   1.000
_cell.length_c   1.000
_cell.angle_alpha   90.00
_cell.angle_beta   90.00
_cell.angle_gamma   90.00
#
_symmetry.space_group_name_H-M   'P 1'
#
loop_
_entity.id
_entity.type
_entity.pdbx_description
1 polymer ?
#
loop_
_entity_poly.entity_id
_entity_poly.type
_entity_poly.pdbx_seq_one_letter_code
_entity_poly.pdbx_strand_id
1 'polypeptide(L)'
;MPIFVSFVMGVKEGYFFNSPTHWAWHNLPPDVEALFTKQPPIQDVIEFALGDQGTYFVSYRDHDGQVLCRHYNLPNPLTEYLYHGHPHVIRDLSTLSISLGPYDSYYAHDKTSASWSNLPPVLEKAVLNRLISQDALKTVWKANGAEAPSFVSLGADGSFFMKTVCGGGSWDLKDKSEGIVGTNKFLEGSPNFLGVAGMYLFPHHPNAYILLLTSGKAFSNLPEHTWADYNKMAPALPQLTQSALPIPCIPQPRQQPQLLPPQPQFQSQPQQRNSGCCPNHTGVHNCCPQQPIIVSPYGRPPPMMQPQYMAQNIWGYPPRT
;
A
#
# COMPACT_ATOMS: atom_id res chain seq x y z
N MET A 1 1.00 7.57 -7.49
CA MET A 1 1.68 7.18 -6.24
C MET A 1 1.38 5.70 -6.01
N PRO A 2 2.33 4.88 -5.52
CA PRO A 2 2.09 3.44 -5.37
C PRO A 2 1.03 3.19 -4.29
N ILE A 3 0.09 2.29 -4.59
CA ILE A 3 -0.83 1.70 -3.60
C ILE A 3 -0.22 0.35 -3.23
N PHE A 4 0.05 0.13 -1.95
CA PHE A 4 0.56 -1.16 -1.48
C PHE A 4 -0.57 -2.18 -1.46
N VAL A 5 -0.23 -3.44 -1.76
CA VAL A 5 -1.10 -4.56 -1.39
C VAL A 5 -0.99 -4.71 0.12
N SER A 6 -2.10 -4.79 0.84
CA SER A 6 -2.11 -4.98 2.30
C SER A 6 -3.22 -5.93 2.70
N PHE A 7 -2.93 -6.79 3.66
CA PHE A 7 -3.90 -7.67 4.28
C PHE A 7 -3.78 -7.55 5.78
N VAL A 8 -4.91 -7.32 6.45
CA VAL A 8 -4.96 -7.13 7.88
C VAL A 8 -6.13 -7.92 8.43
N MET A 9 -5.93 -8.57 9.58
CA MET A 9 -6.97 -9.25 10.33
C MET A 9 -6.90 -8.85 11.79
N GLY A 10 -8.04 -8.49 12.35
CA GLY A 10 -8.22 -8.14 13.75
C GLY A 10 -9.05 -9.18 14.50
N VAL A 11 -9.50 -8.78 15.68
CA VAL A 11 -10.45 -9.53 16.50
C VAL A 11 -11.85 -9.56 15.88
N LYS A 12 -12.71 -10.48 16.35
CA LYS A 12 -14.14 -10.54 15.98
C LYS A 12 -14.39 -10.62 14.46
N GLU A 13 -13.61 -11.40 13.72
CA GLU A 13 -13.74 -11.50 12.25
C GLU A 13 -13.45 -10.19 11.51
N GLY A 14 -12.83 -9.21 12.19
CA GLY A 14 -12.41 -7.97 11.56
C GLY A 14 -11.33 -8.21 10.52
N TYR A 15 -11.49 -7.69 9.30
CA TYR A 15 -10.43 -7.73 8.29
C TYR A 15 -10.47 -6.54 7.35
N PHE A 16 -9.33 -6.28 6.74
CA PHE A 16 -9.17 -5.35 5.63
C PHE A 16 -8.22 -5.93 4.61
N PHE A 17 -8.66 -6.03 3.36
CA PHE A 17 -7.86 -6.45 2.23
C PHE A 17 -7.80 -5.31 1.21
N ASN A 18 -6.59 -4.99 0.75
CA ASN A 18 -6.34 -3.90 -0.17
C ASN A 18 -5.42 -4.32 -1.31
N SER A 19 -5.80 -3.92 -2.51
CA SER A 19 -5.01 -4.00 -3.72
C SER A 19 -5.29 -2.74 -4.55
N PRO A 20 -4.46 -2.41 -5.55
CA PRO A 20 -4.69 -1.22 -6.37
C PRO A 20 -6.02 -1.18 -7.12
N THR A 21 -6.74 -2.29 -7.22
CA THR A 21 -8.00 -2.39 -7.99
C THR A 21 -9.21 -2.77 -7.16
N HIS A 22 -9.01 -3.29 -5.96
CA HIS A 22 -10.05 -3.83 -5.10
C HIS A 22 -9.66 -3.63 -3.64
N TRP A 23 -10.63 -3.26 -2.82
CA TRP A 23 -10.55 -3.41 -1.37
C TRP A 23 -11.78 -4.17 -0.86
N ALA A 24 -11.66 -4.74 0.33
CA ALA A 24 -12.77 -5.33 1.06
C ALA A 24 -12.50 -5.18 2.56
N TRP A 25 -13.56 -4.99 3.33
CA TRP A 25 -13.44 -4.89 4.78
C TRP A 25 -14.66 -5.44 5.47
N HIS A 26 -14.46 -5.88 6.70
CA HIS A 26 -15.52 -6.35 7.57
C HIS A 26 -15.16 -6.05 9.02
N ASN A 27 -16.15 -5.63 9.81
CA ASN A 27 -16.08 -5.47 11.27
C ASN A 27 -14.80 -4.78 11.77
N LEU A 28 -14.45 -3.65 11.16
CA LEU A 28 -13.31 -2.83 11.58
C LEU A 28 -13.72 -1.92 12.76
N PRO A 29 -12.76 -1.28 13.46
CA PRO A 29 -13.09 -0.25 14.43
C PRO A 29 -14.06 0.80 13.84
N PRO A 30 -15.13 1.21 14.54
CA PRO A 30 -16.20 2.03 13.95
C PRO A 30 -15.74 3.36 13.34
N ASP A 31 -14.71 3.96 13.92
CA ASP A 31 -14.09 5.19 13.43
C ASP A 31 -13.25 4.98 12.16
N VAL A 32 -12.72 3.78 11.96
CA VAL A 32 -12.09 3.35 10.71
C VAL A 32 -13.16 3.00 9.68
N GLU A 33 -14.24 2.28 10.04
CA GLU A 33 -15.36 2.00 9.13
C GLU A 33 -15.99 3.28 8.58
N ALA A 34 -16.12 4.29 9.43
CA ALA A 34 -16.63 5.61 9.03
C ALA A 34 -15.78 6.30 7.96
N LEU A 35 -14.50 5.92 7.76
CA LEU A 35 -13.69 6.42 6.64
C LEU A 35 -14.20 5.93 5.29
N PHE A 36 -14.62 4.66 5.22
CA PHE A 36 -15.07 4.02 3.99
C PHE A 36 -16.50 4.41 3.60
N THR A 37 -17.28 4.94 4.54
CA THR A 37 -18.63 5.45 4.30
C THR A 37 -18.72 6.97 4.22
N LYS A 38 -17.59 7.68 4.38
CA LYS A 38 -17.53 9.14 4.32
C LYS A 38 -17.97 9.65 2.94
N GLN A 39 -18.63 10.80 2.91
CA GLN A 39 -18.97 11.52 1.68
C GLN A 39 -18.33 12.92 1.73
N PRO A 40 -17.50 13.29 0.73
CA PRO A 40 -17.00 12.47 -0.38
C PRO A 40 -16.08 11.32 0.09
N PRO A 41 -15.99 10.21 -0.69
CA PRO A 41 -15.21 9.03 -0.31
C PRO A 41 -13.71 9.31 -0.32
N ILE A 42 -12.96 8.57 0.50
CA ILE A 42 -11.50 8.52 0.42
C ILE A 42 -11.06 7.93 -0.94
N GLN A 43 -9.90 8.36 -1.44
CA GLN A 43 -9.38 7.87 -2.71
C GLN A 43 -8.74 6.48 -2.57
N ASP A 44 -7.86 6.32 -1.58
CA ASP A 44 -7.14 5.07 -1.33
C ASP A 44 -6.73 4.94 0.15
N VAL A 45 -6.45 3.71 0.58
CA VAL A 45 -5.74 3.40 1.82
C VAL A 45 -4.30 3.07 1.46
N ILE A 46 -3.36 3.73 2.13
CA ILE A 46 -1.94 3.61 1.86
C ILE A 46 -1.33 2.55 2.78
N GLU A 47 -1.56 2.67 4.09
CA GLU A 47 -1.11 1.70 5.09
C GLU A 47 -2.23 1.45 6.10
N PHE A 48 -2.36 0.18 6.53
CA PHE A 48 -3.25 -0.17 7.62
C PHE A 48 -2.63 -1.30 8.44
N ALA A 49 -2.52 -1.07 9.75
CA ALA A 49 -2.10 -2.05 10.74
C ALA A 49 -3.16 -2.18 11.84
N LEU A 50 -3.48 -3.42 12.23
CA LEU A 50 -4.32 -3.75 13.38
C LEU A 50 -3.50 -4.56 14.38
N GLY A 51 -3.59 -4.20 15.66
CA GLY A 51 -2.96 -4.89 16.77
C GLY A 51 -3.98 -5.40 17.79
N ASP A 52 -3.51 -5.65 19.00
CA ASP A 52 -4.32 -6.10 20.12
C ASP A 52 -5.13 -4.96 20.75
N GLN A 53 -6.16 -5.28 21.53
CA GLN A 53 -6.91 -4.31 22.34
C GLN A 53 -7.46 -3.09 21.57
N GLY A 54 -7.79 -3.28 20.29
CA GLY A 54 -8.29 -2.22 19.42
C GLY A 54 -7.23 -1.25 18.92
N THR A 55 -5.94 -1.55 19.15
CA THR A 55 -4.83 -0.77 18.62
C THR A 55 -4.82 -0.80 17.10
N TYR A 56 -4.71 0.37 16.47
CA TYR A 56 -4.62 0.45 15.01
C TYR A 56 -3.88 1.70 14.55
N PHE A 57 -3.35 1.63 13.33
CA PHE A 57 -2.88 2.77 12.56
C PHE A 57 -3.39 2.66 11.12
N VAL A 58 -3.96 3.72 10.57
CA VAL A 58 -4.34 3.80 9.15
C VAL A 58 -3.85 5.11 8.56
N SER A 59 -3.17 5.05 7.41
CA SER A 59 -2.92 6.20 6.55
C SER A 59 -3.70 6.05 5.25
N TYR A 60 -4.29 7.15 4.79
CA TYR A 60 -5.18 7.16 3.64
C TYR A 60 -5.10 8.48 2.90
N ARG A 61 -5.51 8.48 1.63
CA ARG A 61 -5.69 9.70 0.86
C ARG A 61 -7.16 10.08 0.84
N ASP A 62 -7.46 11.30 1.25
CA ASP A 62 -8.83 11.80 1.21
C ASP A 62 -9.27 12.19 -0.20
N HIS A 63 -10.49 12.71 -0.34
CA HIS A 63 -11.06 13.09 -1.62
C HIS A 63 -10.26 14.19 -2.37
N ASP A 64 -9.59 15.09 -1.63
CA ASP A 64 -8.79 16.20 -2.17
C ASP A 64 -7.37 15.77 -2.54
N GLY A 65 -7.02 14.52 -2.23
CA GLY A 65 -5.69 13.99 -2.46
C GLY A 65 -4.73 14.19 -1.30
N GLN A 66 -5.19 14.74 -0.17
CA GLN A 66 -4.37 14.93 1.02
C GLN A 66 -4.14 13.60 1.72
N VAL A 67 -2.87 13.32 2.05
CA VAL A 67 -2.51 12.14 2.85
C VAL A 67 -2.72 12.46 4.32
N LEU A 68 -3.59 11.70 4.97
CA LEU A 68 -3.97 11.82 6.36
C LEU A 68 -3.74 10.49 7.09
N CYS A 69 -3.78 10.50 8.42
CA CYS A 69 -3.76 9.28 9.22
C CYS A 69 -4.73 9.34 10.40
N ARG A 70 -5.14 8.16 10.88
CA ARG A 70 -5.81 7.94 12.16
C ARG A 70 -5.11 6.81 12.89
N HIS A 71 -5.07 6.87 14.20
CA HIS A 71 -4.57 5.80 15.03
C HIS A 71 -5.23 5.82 16.39
N TYR A 72 -5.22 4.67 17.05
CA TYR A 72 -5.73 4.50 18.39
C TYR A 72 -4.83 3.53 19.15
N ASN A 73 -4.55 3.87 20.42
CA ASN A 73 -3.86 3.02 21.38
C ASN A 73 -2.52 2.42 20.88
N LEU A 74 -1.74 3.17 20.11
CA LEU A 74 -0.41 2.74 19.67
C LEU A 74 0.57 2.66 20.85
N PRO A 75 1.55 1.72 20.82
CA PRO A 75 2.64 1.69 21.80
C PRO A 75 3.31 3.07 21.93
N ASN A 76 3.64 3.48 23.16
CA ASN A 76 4.25 4.81 23.41
C ASN A 76 5.50 5.07 22.56
N PRO A 77 6.46 4.14 22.42
CA PRO A 77 7.64 4.36 21.57
C PRO A 77 7.28 4.53 20.09
N LEU A 78 6.20 3.89 19.61
CA LEU A 78 5.71 4.08 18.24
C LEU A 78 5.08 5.47 18.08
N THR A 79 4.28 5.91 19.05
CA THR A 79 3.71 7.27 19.04
C THR A 79 4.82 8.33 19.07
N GLU A 80 5.83 8.15 19.93
CA GLU A 80 6.99 9.03 19.96
C GLU A 80 7.75 9.06 18.63
N TYR A 81 7.91 7.90 17.99
CA TYR A 81 8.50 7.82 16.65
C TYR A 81 7.67 8.60 15.62
N LEU A 82 6.35 8.44 15.59
CA LEU A 82 5.47 9.08 14.60
C LEU A 82 5.44 10.62 14.73
N TYR A 83 5.42 11.13 15.96
CA TYR A 83 5.24 12.56 16.24
C TYR A 83 6.55 13.30 16.52
N HIS A 84 7.51 12.64 17.18
CA HIS A 84 8.78 13.23 17.62
C HIS A 84 8.59 14.60 18.32
N GLY A 85 7.61 14.68 19.22
CA GLY A 85 7.28 15.91 19.96
C GLY A 85 6.46 16.95 19.18
N HIS A 86 6.12 16.72 17.91
CA HIS A 86 5.25 17.62 17.14
C HIS A 86 3.76 17.35 17.41
N PRO A 87 2.87 18.33 17.19
CA PRO A 87 1.42 18.14 17.31
C PRO A 87 0.81 17.29 16.18
N HIS A 88 1.58 17.03 15.11
CA HIS A 88 1.16 16.26 13.94
C HIS A 88 2.20 15.18 13.64
N VAL A 89 1.77 14.11 12.95
CA VAL A 89 2.69 13.07 12.48
C VAL A 89 3.66 13.67 11.47
N ILE A 90 4.96 13.49 11.71
CA ILE A 90 6.03 14.04 10.86
C ILE A 90 6.63 13.02 9.89
N ARG A 91 6.26 11.75 10.03
CA ARG A 91 6.75 10.66 9.17
C ARG A 91 6.17 10.74 7.78
N ASP A 92 6.90 10.16 6.83
CA ASP A 92 6.42 10.07 5.44
C ASP A 92 5.32 9.02 5.33
N LEU A 93 4.08 9.44 5.55
CA LEU A 93 2.87 8.62 5.46
C LEU A 93 2.69 7.88 4.12
N SER A 94 3.37 8.31 3.05
CA SER A 94 3.31 7.65 1.74
C SER A 94 4.22 6.43 1.61
N THR A 95 5.19 6.28 2.52
CA THR A 95 6.14 5.16 2.55
C THR A 95 6.22 4.45 3.90
N LEU A 96 5.51 4.98 4.91
CA LEU A 96 5.43 4.40 6.22
C LEU A 96 4.73 3.04 6.18
N SER A 97 5.37 2.04 6.77
CA SER A 97 4.81 0.72 7.00
C SER A 97 5.00 0.30 8.45
N ILE A 98 3.94 -0.24 9.05
CA ILE A 98 3.85 -0.60 10.45
C ILE A 98 3.35 -2.05 10.57
N SER A 99 4.11 -2.86 11.30
CA SER A 99 3.68 -4.17 11.77
C SER A 99 3.38 -4.07 13.26
N LEU A 100 2.17 -4.44 13.66
CA LEU A 100 1.77 -4.57 15.06
C LEU A 100 1.68 -6.05 15.40
N GLY A 101 2.23 -6.44 16.54
CA GLY A 101 2.20 -7.79 17.06
C GLY A 101 1.71 -7.85 18.51
N PRO A 102 1.70 -9.06 19.11
CA PRO A 102 1.34 -9.24 20.51
C PRO A 102 2.28 -8.49 21.47
N TYR A 103 1.85 -8.25 22.70
CA TYR A 103 2.68 -7.70 23.79
C TYR A 103 3.31 -6.32 23.47
N ASP A 104 2.54 -5.44 22.83
CA ASP A 104 2.98 -4.12 22.36
C ASP A 104 4.20 -4.19 21.42
N SER A 105 4.44 -5.35 20.79
CA SER A 105 5.50 -5.50 19.80
C SER A 105 5.14 -4.77 18.53
N TYR A 106 6.11 -4.06 17.97
CA TYR A 106 5.93 -3.41 16.69
C TYR A 106 7.25 -3.25 15.94
N TYR A 107 7.12 -3.17 14.61
CA TYR A 107 8.17 -2.69 13.72
C TYR A 107 7.57 -1.63 12.80
N ALA A 108 8.12 -0.43 12.79
CA ALA A 108 7.69 0.66 11.94
C ALA A 108 8.88 1.20 11.15
N HIS A 109 8.68 1.50 9.87
CA HIS A 109 9.70 2.12 9.04
C HIS A 109 9.09 2.95 7.94
N ASP A 110 9.77 4.03 7.58
CA ASP A 110 9.56 4.77 6.34
C ASP A 110 10.84 4.72 5.51
N LYS A 111 10.87 5.42 4.38
CA LYS A 111 12.04 5.41 3.49
C LYS A 111 13.34 5.95 4.13
N THR A 112 13.27 6.67 5.27
CA THR A 112 14.43 7.32 5.89
C THR A 112 14.84 6.71 7.23
N SER A 113 13.89 6.16 7.98
CA SER A 113 14.06 5.76 9.37
C SER A 113 13.24 4.53 9.73
N ALA A 114 13.63 3.85 10.81
CA ALA A 114 12.87 2.78 11.42
C ALA A 114 12.79 2.95 12.94
N SER A 115 11.83 2.29 13.57
CA SER A 115 11.64 2.17 15.01
C SER A 115 10.99 0.83 15.33
N TRP A 116 11.39 0.21 16.44
CA TRP A 116 10.80 -1.05 16.88
C TRP A 116 10.87 -1.16 18.41
N SER A 117 10.00 -2.00 18.97
CA SER A 117 10.02 -2.36 20.39
C SER A 117 9.44 -3.76 20.57
N ASN A 118 9.88 -4.45 21.63
CA ASN A 118 9.36 -5.75 22.06
C ASN A 118 9.31 -6.82 20.96
N LEU A 119 10.23 -6.80 19.99
CA LEU A 119 10.25 -7.80 18.92
C LEU A 119 10.58 -9.20 19.47
N PRO A 120 10.15 -10.28 18.80
CA PRO A 120 10.66 -11.62 19.09
C PRO A 120 12.20 -11.63 19.11
N PRO A 121 12.87 -12.25 20.11
CA PRO A 121 14.32 -12.11 20.30
C PRO A 121 15.17 -12.47 19.06
N VAL A 122 14.74 -13.46 18.28
CA VAL A 122 15.41 -13.85 17.04
C VAL A 122 15.32 -12.74 15.98
N LEU A 123 14.14 -12.11 15.86
CA LEU A 123 13.93 -10.98 14.95
C LEU A 123 14.70 -9.74 15.41
N GLU A 124 14.66 -9.40 16.69
CA GLU A 124 15.39 -8.25 17.23
C GLU A 124 16.88 -8.36 16.95
N LYS A 125 17.47 -9.54 17.24
CA LYS A 125 18.87 -9.83 16.91
C LYS A 125 19.13 -9.71 15.41
N ALA A 126 18.21 -10.17 14.56
CA ALA A 126 18.34 -10.05 13.12
C ALA A 126 18.34 -8.58 12.64
N VAL A 127 17.50 -7.72 13.22
CA VAL A 127 17.46 -6.28 12.93
C VAL A 127 18.75 -5.60 13.40
N LEU A 128 19.15 -5.82 14.66
CA LEU A 128 20.36 -5.23 15.24
C LEU A 128 21.63 -5.63 14.48
N ASN A 129 21.73 -6.88 14.03
CA ASN A 129 22.87 -7.34 13.24
C ASN A 129 23.04 -6.63 11.90
N ARG A 130 21.99 -5.97 11.38
CA ARG A 130 21.99 -5.24 10.10
C ARG A 130 22.16 -3.73 10.28
N LEU A 131 21.99 -3.25 11.50
CA LEU A 131 22.07 -1.84 11.85
C LEU A 131 23.52 -1.37 11.89
N ILE A 132 23.80 -0.18 11.32
CA ILE A 132 25.05 0.55 11.54
C ILE A 132 24.84 1.65 12.57
N SER A 133 23.84 2.50 12.36
CA SER A 133 23.48 3.57 13.27
C SER A 133 22.00 3.96 13.13
N GLN A 134 21.43 4.53 14.18
CA GLN A 134 20.05 5.01 14.21
C GLN A 134 19.98 6.29 15.03
N ASP A 135 19.25 7.27 14.50
CA ASP A 135 18.77 8.42 15.24
C ASP A 135 17.27 8.61 14.99
N ALA A 136 16.69 9.69 15.51
CA ALA A 136 15.27 9.95 15.40
C ALA A 136 14.77 10.14 13.96
N LEU A 137 15.62 10.58 13.02
CA LEU A 137 15.23 10.93 11.65
C LEU A 137 15.85 10.01 10.59
N LYS A 138 16.88 9.24 10.95
CA LYS A 138 17.64 8.43 10.01
C LYS A 138 18.07 7.10 10.60
N THR A 139 17.94 6.06 9.79
CA THR A 139 18.50 4.74 10.06
C THR A 139 19.48 4.35 8.95
N VAL A 140 20.69 3.97 9.33
CA VAL A 140 21.74 3.53 8.40
C VAL A 140 21.92 2.02 8.54
N TRP A 141 21.72 1.32 7.44
CA TRP A 141 21.82 -0.13 7.35
C TRP A 141 23.09 -0.55 6.63
N LYS A 142 23.55 -1.77 6.93
CA LYS A 142 24.66 -2.42 6.23
C LYS A 142 24.43 -2.54 4.73
N ALA A 143 25.54 -2.76 4.01
CA ALA A 143 25.57 -2.89 2.56
C ALA A 143 24.84 -1.74 1.84
N ASN A 144 25.05 -0.49 2.28
CA ASN A 144 24.46 0.71 1.71
C ASN A 144 22.92 0.66 1.61
N GLY A 145 22.25 0.13 2.64
CA GLY A 145 20.79 -0.01 2.64
C GLY A 145 20.27 -1.34 2.09
N ALA A 146 21.11 -2.15 1.44
CA ALA A 146 20.67 -3.42 0.87
C ALA A 146 20.23 -4.43 1.94
N GLU A 147 20.79 -4.36 3.15
CA GLU A 147 20.37 -5.17 4.29
C GLU A 147 19.19 -4.57 5.08
N ALA A 148 18.65 -3.42 4.69
CA ALA A 148 17.51 -2.83 5.38
C ALA A 148 16.28 -3.74 5.28
N PRO A 149 15.53 -3.97 6.37
CA PRO A 149 14.23 -4.62 6.29
C PRO A 149 13.31 -3.80 5.38
N SER A 150 12.71 -4.46 4.40
CA SER A 150 11.74 -3.86 3.48
C SER A 150 10.32 -4.41 3.67
N PHE A 151 10.20 -5.49 4.44
CA PHE A 151 8.92 -6.04 4.86
C PHE A 151 9.12 -6.77 6.19
N VAL A 152 8.26 -6.48 7.16
CA VAL A 152 8.16 -7.20 8.44
C VAL A 152 6.70 -7.58 8.64
N SER A 153 6.45 -8.73 9.26
CA SER A 153 5.14 -9.10 9.75
C SER A 153 5.28 -9.85 11.07
N LEU A 154 4.41 -9.54 12.01
CA LEU A 154 4.38 -10.10 13.36
C LEU A 154 3.07 -10.89 13.49
N GLY A 155 3.19 -12.16 13.87
CA GLY A 155 2.08 -13.07 14.09
C GLY A 155 1.89 -13.42 15.55
N ALA A 156 0.96 -14.32 15.81
CA ALA A 156 0.72 -14.90 17.13
C ALA A 156 1.95 -15.67 17.64
N ASP A 157 2.05 -15.80 18.96
CA ASP A 157 3.04 -16.64 19.67
C ASP A 157 4.50 -16.33 19.35
N GLY A 158 4.79 -15.08 18.94
CA GLY A 158 6.13 -14.65 18.53
C GLY A 158 6.54 -15.13 17.14
N SER A 159 5.59 -15.61 16.33
CA SER A 159 5.84 -15.90 14.92
C SER A 159 6.17 -14.60 14.18
N PHE A 160 7.11 -14.64 13.24
CA PHE A 160 7.45 -13.48 12.43
C PHE A 160 8.00 -13.85 11.06
N PHE A 161 7.92 -12.88 10.15
CA PHE A 161 8.62 -12.91 8.88
C PHE A 161 9.26 -11.55 8.61
N MET A 162 10.53 -11.55 8.20
CA MET A 162 11.26 -10.37 7.78
C MET A 162 11.98 -10.65 6.46
N LYS A 163 11.87 -9.71 5.53
CA LYS A 163 12.63 -9.66 4.28
C LYS A 163 13.39 -8.35 4.19
N THR A 164 14.59 -8.39 3.61
CA THR A 164 15.41 -7.21 3.31
C THR A 164 15.35 -6.82 1.84
N VAL A 165 15.83 -5.61 1.53
CA VAL A 165 15.93 -5.08 0.16
C VAL A 165 16.68 -6.03 -0.78
N CYS A 166 17.80 -6.61 -0.34
CA CYS A 166 18.61 -7.56 -1.12
C CYS A 166 18.06 -8.99 -1.18
N GLY A 167 16.87 -9.25 -0.63
CA GLY A 167 16.28 -10.57 -0.57
C GLY A 167 16.88 -11.48 0.52
N GLY A 168 17.65 -10.94 1.45
CA GLY A 168 17.90 -11.62 2.72
C GLY A 168 16.63 -11.65 3.58
N GLY A 169 16.71 -12.29 4.75
CA GLY A 169 15.60 -12.28 5.68
C GLY A 169 15.85 -13.10 6.94
N SER A 170 14.81 -13.23 7.73
CA SER A 170 14.73 -14.11 8.89
C SER A 170 13.25 -14.39 9.15
N TRP A 171 12.93 -15.60 9.57
CA TRP A 171 11.56 -15.99 9.88
C TRP A 171 11.57 -17.03 11.00
N ASP A 172 10.44 -17.14 11.67
CA ASP A 172 10.17 -18.18 12.67
C ASP A 172 8.64 -18.34 12.71
N LEU A 173 8.11 -19.45 12.20
CA LEU A 173 6.67 -19.72 12.20
C LEU A 173 6.40 -20.84 13.22
N LYS A 174 5.69 -20.50 14.30
CA LYS A 174 5.54 -21.40 15.47
C LYS A 174 4.48 -22.47 15.32
N ASP A 175 3.43 -22.19 14.55
CA ASP A 175 2.33 -23.11 14.37
C ASP A 175 2.74 -24.36 13.57
N LYS A 176 2.08 -25.49 13.85
CA LYS A 176 2.39 -26.80 13.25
C LYS A 176 1.32 -27.28 12.27
N SER A 177 0.38 -26.41 11.88
CA SER A 177 -0.59 -26.74 10.84
C SER A 177 0.12 -27.06 9.52
N GLU A 178 -0.51 -27.90 8.71
CA GLU A 178 0.05 -28.38 7.44
C GLU A 178 0.45 -27.22 6.51
N GLY A 179 -0.36 -26.15 6.45
CA GLY A 179 -0.06 -24.96 5.65
C GLY A 179 1.20 -24.22 6.12
N ILE A 180 1.37 -24.06 7.44
CA ILE A 180 2.56 -23.42 8.02
C ILE A 180 3.80 -24.31 7.84
N VAL A 181 3.68 -25.62 8.02
CA VAL A 181 4.77 -26.59 7.77
C VAL A 181 5.21 -26.54 6.31
N GLY A 182 4.27 -26.55 5.36
CA GLY A 182 4.54 -26.41 3.94
C GLY A 182 5.21 -25.07 3.61
N THR A 183 4.78 -23.98 4.27
CA THR A 183 5.37 -22.65 4.10
C THR A 183 6.79 -22.58 4.67
N ASN A 184 7.05 -23.16 5.85
CA ASN A 184 8.40 -23.28 6.41
C ASN A 184 9.33 -24.03 5.44
N LYS A 185 8.89 -25.17 4.91
CA LYS A 185 9.67 -25.94 3.92
C LYS A 185 9.97 -25.13 2.65
N PHE A 186 9.01 -24.33 2.18
CA PHE A 186 9.22 -23.42 1.04
C PHE A 186 10.28 -22.36 1.36
N LEU A 187 10.21 -21.75 2.55
CA LEU A 187 11.17 -20.73 2.97
C LEU A 187 12.58 -21.31 3.19
N GLU A 188 12.69 -22.49 3.80
CA GLU A 188 13.96 -23.22 3.98
C GLU A 188 14.61 -23.62 2.64
N GLY A 189 13.79 -24.02 1.66
CA GLY A 189 14.26 -24.36 0.32
C GLY A 189 14.57 -23.16 -0.58
N SER A 190 14.25 -21.95 -0.14
CA SER A 190 14.46 -20.72 -0.92
C SER A 190 15.89 -20.19 -0.72
N PRO A 191 16.69 -20.02 -1.78
CA PRO A 191 18.06 -19.51 -1.65
C PRO A 191 18.09 -18.03 -1.21
N ASN A 192 17.03 -17.29 -1.49
CA ASN A 192 16.78 -15.92 -1.04
C ASN A 192 15.27 -15.60 -1.16
N PHE A 193 14.87 -14.40 -0.75
CA PHE A 193 13.49 -13.92 -0.74
C PHE A 193 13.20 -12.86 -1.81
N LEU A 194 14.00 -12.75 -2.87
CA LEU A 194 13.71 -11.81 -3.97
C LEU A 194 12.38 -12.13 -4.69
N GLY A 195 11.98 -13.40 -4.73
CA GLY A 195 10.70 -13.84 -5.28
C GLY A 195 9.49 -13.62 -4.35
N VAL A 196 9.73 -13.25 -3.09
CA VAL A 196 8.69 -13.02 -2.07
C VAL A 196 8.45 -11.52 -1.94
N ALA A 197 7.20 -11.10 -2.16
CA ALA A 197 6.81 -9.72 -1.91
C ALA A 197 6.59 -9.47 -0.41
N GLY A 198 5.94 -10.41 0.28
CA GLY A 198 5.73 -10.38 1.72
C GLY A 198 5.00 -11.63 2.22
N MET A 199 5.04 -11.86 3.53
CA MET A 199 4.24 -12.87 4.22
C MET A 199 3.47 -12.19 5.35
N TYR A 200 2.16 -12.06 5.18
CA TYR A 200 1.27 -11.45 6.15
C TYR A 200 0.90 -12.50 7.20
N LEU A 201 1.25 -12.21 8.44
CA LEU A 201 0.89 -12.93 9.64
C LEU A 201 -0.12 -12.08 10.43
N PHE A 202 -0.97 -12.74 11.21
CA PHE A 202 -2.04 -12.09 11.93
C PHE A 202 -1.95 -12.42 13.43
N PRO A 203 -1.78 -11.41 14.32
CA PRO A 203 -1.62 -11.64 15.77
C PRO A 203 -2.76 -12.42 16.42
N HIS A 204 -3.99 -12.25 15.92
CA HIS A 204 -5.20 -12.89 16.47
C HIS A 204 -5.56 -14.23 15.81
N HIS A 205 -4.83 -14.64 14.78
CA HIS A 205 -5.15 -15.81 13.98
C HIS A 205 -3.87 -16.62 13.72
N PRO A 206 -3.41 -17.43 14.70
CA PRO A 206 -2.09 -18.10 14.66
C PRO A 206 -1.87 -18.99 13.42
N ASN A 207 -2.95 -19.53 12.86
CA ASN A 207 -2.88 -20.43 11.71
C ASN A 207 -3.07 -19.70 10.39
N ALA A 208 -3.46 -18.42 10.43
CA ALA A 208 -3.78 -17.66 9.23
C ALA A 208 -2.57 -16.91 8.69
N TYR A 209 -2.41 -16.95 7.37
CA TYR A 209 -1.34 -16.22 6.68
C TYR A 209 -1.68 -15.98 5.22
N ILE A 210 -0.99 -15.00 4.62
CA ILE A 210 -0.92 -14.83 3.16
C ILE A 210 0.53 -14.66 2.76
N LEU A 211 1.06 -15.59 1.96
CA LEU A 211 2.35 -15.49 1.30
C LEU A 211 2.15 -14.90 -0.11
N LEU A 212 2.63 -13.69 -0.34
CA LEU A 212 2.54 -12.98 -1.61
C LEU A 212 3.88 -13.03 -2.34
N LEU A 213 3.88 -13.51 -3.58
CA LEU A 213 5.05 -13.51 -4.45
C LEU A 213 5.11 -12.24 -5.30
N THR A 214 6.32 -11.87 -5.75
CA THR A 214 6.51 -10.74 -6.67
C THR A 214 5.84 -10.94 -8.04
N SER A 215 5.55 -12.18 -8.40
CA SER A 215 4.76 -12.52 -9.60
C SER A 215 3.27 -12.13 -9.50
N GLY A 216 2.78 -11.71 -8.34
CA GLY A 216 1.36 -11.47 -8.06
C GLY A 216 0.59 -12.72 -7.63
N LYS A 217 1.22 -13.90 -7.66
CA LYS A 217 0.63 -15.13 -7.07
C LYS A 217 0.64 -15.03 -5.55
N ALA A 218 -0.41 -15.53 -4.92
CA ALA A 218 -0.53 -15.61 -3.47
C ALA A 218 -0.91 -17.04 -3.03
N PHE A 219 -0.38 -17.46 -1.89
CA PHE A 219 -0.81 -18.64 -1.16
C PHE A 219 -1.35 -18.20 0.19
N SER A 220 -2.41 -18.82 0.68
CA SER A 220 -3.02 -18.40 1.93
C SER A 220 -3.60 -19.56 2.70
N ASN A 221 -3.66 -19.38 4.02
CA ASN A 221 -4.55 -20.11 4.90
C ASN A 221 -5.35 -19.02 5.63
N LEU A 222 -6.63 -18.88 5.34
CA LEU A 222 -7.46 -17.82 5.90
C LEU A 222 -8.73 -18.42 6.51
N PRO A 223 -9.32 -17.79 7.54
CA PRO A 223 -10.65 -18.16 8.03
C PRO A 223 -11.70 -18.10 6.93
N GLU A 224 -12.69 -18.99 6.99
CA GLU A 224 -13.72 -19.15 5.95
C GLU A 224 -14.49 -17.87 5.64
N HIS A 225 -14.78 -17.05 6.66
CA HIS A 225 -15.53 -15.79 6.49
C HIS A 225 -14.83 -14.79 5.56
N THR A 226 -13.51 -14.90 5.34
CA THR A 226 -12.78 -13.98 4.45
C THR A 226 -12.71 -14.47 3.00
N TRP A 227 -13.10 -15.73 2.72
CA TRP A 227 -12.83 -16.38 1.43
C TRP A 227 -13.55 -15.71 0.27
N ALA A 228 -14.79 -15.25 0.47
CA ALA A 228 -15.59 -14.63 -0.58
C ALA A 228 -14.89 -13.38 -1.16
N ASP A 229 -14.28 -12.55 -0.31
CA ASP A 229 -13.60 -11.34 -0.75
C ASP A 229 -12.17 -11.60 -1.19
N TYR A 230 -11.46 -12.51 -0.49
CA TYR A 230 -10.13 -12.94 -0.91
C TYR A 230 -10.14 -13.53 -2.32
N ASN A 231 -11.09 -14.40 -2.64
CA ASN A 231 -11.18 -15.07 -3.95
C ASN A 231 -11.49 -14.10 -5.10
N LYS A 232 -12.15 -12.97 -4.84
CA LYS A 232 -12.36 -11.92 -5.85
C LYS A 232 -11.06 -11.14 -6.12
N MET A 233 -10.28 -10.89 -5.06
CA MET A 233 -9.10 -10.05 -5.11
C MET A 233 -7.83 -10.80 -5.55
N ALA A 234 -7.62 -12.03 -5.07
CA ALA A 234 -6.38 -12.78 -5.30
C ALA A 234 -6.00 -12.93 -6.79
N PRO A 235 -6.95 -13.19 -7.72
CA PRO A 235 -6.65 -13.23 -9.16
C PRO A 235 -6.30 -11.86 -9.76
N ALA A 236 -6.64 -10.77 -9.09
CA ALA A 236 -6.43 -9.39 -9.55
C ALA A 236 -5.15 -8.75 -8.97
N LEU A 237 -4.38 -9.49 -8.16
CA LEU A 237 -3.14 -8.99 -7.58
C LEU A 237 -2.11 -8.66 -8.69
N PRO A 238 -1.50 -7.46 -8.66
CA PRO A 238 -0.56 -7.06 -9.69
C PRO A 238 0.77 -7.79 -9.51
N GLN A 239 1.59 -7.78 -10.56
CA GLN A 239 3.01 -8.04 -10.40
C GLN A 239 3.63 -6.93 -9.54
N LEU A 240 4.53 -7.32 -8.66
CA LEU A 240 5.17 -6.44 -7.68
C LEU A 240 6.68 -6.42 -7.91
N THR A 241 7.29 -5.28 -7.64
CA THR A 241 8.74 -5.10 -7.71
C THR A 241 9.28 -4.54 -6.41
N GLN A 242 10.41 -5.10 -5.95
CA GLN A 242 11.17 -4.55 -4.82
C GLN A 242 12.05 -3.42 -5.35
N SER A 243 11.86 -2.21 -4.85
CA SER A 243 12.79 -1.12 -5.10
C SER A 243 14.06 -1.26 -4.26
N ALA A 244 15.10 -0.50 -4.59
CA ALA A 244 16.32 -0.41 -3.77
C ALA A 244 16.12 0.34 -2.44
N LEU A 245 14.91 0.85 -2.17
CA LEU A 245 14.57 1.54 -0.94
C LEU A 245 14.00 0.55 0.09
N PRO A 246 14.14 0.85 1.40
CA PRO A 246 13.54 0.06 2.48
C PRO A 246 12.05 0.36 2.57
N ILE A 247 11.32 -0.01 1.53
CA ILE A 247 9.86 0.10 1.46
C ILE A 247 9.31 -1.24 0.94
N PRO A 248 8.05 -1.57 1.26
CA PRO A 248 7.39 -2.74 0.71
C PRO A 248 7.41 -2.76 -0.82
N CYS A 249 7.27 -3.95 -1.40
CA CYS A 249 7.16 -4.08 -2.85
C CYS A 249 5.96 -3.28 -3.39
N ILE A 250 6.15 -2.61 -4.53
CA ILE A 250 5.13 -1.79 -5.17
C ILE A 250 4.62 -2.45 -6.45
N PRO A 251 3.36 -2.19 -6.86
CA PRO A 251 2.85 -2.62 -8.16
C PRO A 251 3.74 -2.15 -9.30
N GLN A 252 4.11 -3.09 -10.17
CA GLN A 252 4.81 -2.76 -11.41
C GLN A 252 3.85 -1.95 -12.31
N PRO A 253 4.26 -0.78 -12.81
CA PRO A 253 3.47 -0.05 -13.78
C PRO A 253 3.15 -0.96 -14.97
N ARG A 254 1.88 -1.11 -15.33
CA ARG A 254 1.52 -1.83 -16.56
C ARG A 254 2.21 -1.12 -17.71
N GLN A 255 3.15 -1.80 -18.36
CA GLN A 255 3.71 -1.32 -19.61
C GLN A 255 2.53 -1.20 -20.57
N GLN A 256 2.12 0.02 -20.88
CA GLN A 256 1.16 0.24 -21.94
C GLN A 256 1.76 -0.41 -23.20
N PRO A 257 1.02 -1.26 -23.92
CA PRO A 257 1.51 -1.82 -25.17
C PRO A 257 2.05 -0.66 -25.99
N GLN A 258 3.36 -0.65 -26.24
CA GLN A 258 3.94 0.36 -27.12
C GLN A 258 3.20 0.17 -28.44
N LEU A 259 2.33 1.12 -28.79
CA LEU A 259 1.73 1.16 -30.10
C LEU A 259 2.92 1.17 -31.06
N LEU A 260 3.12 0.05 -31.74
CA LEU A 260 4.14 -0.06 -32.77
C LEU A 260 3.95 1.16 -33.68
N PRO A 261 4.99 1.99 -33.89
CA PRO A 261 4.86 3.13 -34.79
C PRO A 261 4.29 2.59 -36.11
N PRO A 262 3.25 3.25 -36.68
CA PRO A 262 2.63 2.77 -37.90
C PRO A 262 3.72 2.54 -38.93
N GLN A 263 3.85 1.28 -39.38
CA GLN A 263 4.81 0.97 -40.43
C GLN A 263 4.48 1.87 -41.62
N PRO A 264 5.47 2.57 -42.20
CA PRO A 264 5.25 3.35 -43.40
C PRO A 264 4.71 2.39 -44.47
N GLN A 265 3.43 2.56 -44.82
CA GLN A 265 2.88 1.95 -46.02
C GLN A 265 3.68 2.54 -47.18
N PHE A 266 4.57 1.73 -47.75
CA PHE A 266 5.14 2.02 -49.06
C PHE A 266 3.97 2.13 -50.03
N GLN A 267 3.61 3.36 -50.39
CA GLN A 267 2.75 3.65 -51.52
C GLN A 267 3.43 3.10 -52.77
N SER A 268 2.99 1.92 -53.21
CA SER A 268 3.19 1.47 -54.59
C SER A 268 2.48 2.46 -55.50
N GLN A 269 3.25 3.23 -56.27
CA GLN A 269 2.74 4.14 -57.30
C GLN A 269 1.93 3.34 -58.34
N PRO A 270 0.64 3.67 -58.57
CA PRO A 270 -0.06 3.20 -59.75
C PRO A 270 0.42 3.99 -60.98
N GLN A 271 0.92 3.25 -61.97
CA GLN A 271 1.33 3.76 -63.27
C GLN A 271 0.09 4.27 -64.04
N GLN A 272 0.07 5.57 -64.33
CA GLN A 272 -0.94 6.22 -65.15
C GLN A 272 -0.89 5.71 -66.60
N ARG A 273 -2.04 5.25 -67.14
CA ARG A 273 -2.32 5.34 -68.58
C ARG A 273 -3.82 5.58 -68.85
N ASN A 274 -4.08 6.84 -69.19
CA ASN A 274 -4.83 7.33 -70.34
C ASN A 274 -6.35 7.10 -70.54
N SER A 275 -6.98 8.26 -70.76
CA SER A 275 -8.05 8.60 -71.73
C SER A 275 -9.49 8.10 -71.52
N GLY A 276 -10.38 9.06 -71.26
CA GLY A 276 -11.46 9.35 -72.21
C GLY A 276 -12.90 9.30 -71.71
N CYS A 277 -13.59 10.44 -71.88
CA CYS A 277 -15.02 10.60 -72.19
C CYS A 277 -16.07 10.64 -71.05
N CYS A 278 -16.57 11.86 -70.81
CA CYS A 278 -17.88 12.26 -70.27
C CYS A 278 -19.07 11.58 -71.03
N PRO A 279 -20.36 11.60 -70.60
CA PRO A 279 -21.02 12.73 -69.90
C PRO A 279 -22.20 12.47 -68.94
N ASN A 280 -22.60 13.58 -68.29
CA ASN A 280 -23.93 13.97 -67.79
C ASN A 280 -24.70 13.07 -66.83
N HIS A 281 -24.79 13.50 -65.57
CA HIS A 281 -26.03 13.41 -64.82
C HIS A 281 -26.33 14.71 -64.06
N THR A 282 -27.48 15.28 -64.38
CA THR A 282 -28.15 16.35 -63.65
C THR A 282 -28.59 15.85 -62.27
N GLY A 283 -27.98 16.39 -61.22
CA GLY A 283 -28.33 16.06 -59.84
C GLY A 283 -27.88 17.15 -58.90
N VAL A 284 -28.84 17.97 -58.49
CA VAL A 284 -28.72 19.01 -57.46
C VAL A 284 -28.45 18.35 -56.11
N HIS A 285 -27.29 18.57 -55.48
CA HIS A 285 -27.16 18.38 -54.03
C HIS A 285 -26.18 19.37 -53.37
N ASN A 286 -26.82 20.31 -52.66
CA ASN A 286 -26.34 21.24 -51.65
C ASN A 286 -25.44 20.55 -50.60
N CYS A 287 -24.25 21.09 -50.37
CA CYS A 287 -23.91 22.03 -49.29
C CYS A 287 -23.38 21.36 -48.02
N CYS A 288 -22.15 21.76 -47.71
CA CYS A 288 -21.37 21.50 -46.52
C CYS A 288 -22.16 21.73 -45.21
N PRO A 289 -21.95 20.91 -44.17
CA PRO A 289 -22.26 21.34 -42.81
C PRO A 289 -21.19 22.34 -42.33
N GLN A 290 -21.62 23.57 -42.07
CA GLN A 290 -20.86 24.55 -41.30
C GLN A 290 -20.73 24.08 -39.84
N GLN A 291 -19.51 24.15 -39.31
CA GLN A 291 -19.26 23.97 -37.88
C GLN A 291 -19.59 25.27 -37.11
N PRO A 292 -20.25 25.20 -35.95
CA PRO A 292 -20.47 26.37 -35.11
C PRO A 292 -19.20 26.74 -34.33
N ILE A 293 -18.88 28.04 -34.37
CA ILE A 293 -17.86 28.70 -33.56
C ILE A 293 -18.41 28.87 -32.15
N ILE A 294 -17.77 28.23 -31.17
CA ILE A 294 -18.07 28.42 -29.74
C ILE A 294 -17.24 29.61 -29.24
N VAL A 295 -17.94 30.71 -28.93
CA VAL A 295 -17.40 31.88 -28.25
C VAL A 295 -17.83 31.79 -26.79
N SER A 296 -16.88 31.75 -25.84
CA SER A 296 -17.17 31.75 -24.40
C SER A 296 -16.95 33.16 -23.83
N PRO A 297 -17.98 33.80 -23.23
CA PRO A 297 -17.82 35.11 -22.60
C PRO A 297 -18.04 35.04 -21.07
N TYR A 298 -17.10 35.61 -20.31
CA TYR A 298 -17.15 35.97 -18.87
C TYR A 298 -17.26 34.79 -17.86
N GLY A 299 -16.69 34.83 -16.66
CA GLY A 299 -15.98 35.86 -15.90
C GLY A 299 -15.48 35.25 -14.58
N ARG A 300 -14.36 35.76 -14.05
CA ARG A 300 -13.78 35.32 -12.78
C ARG A 300 -14.62 35.82 -11.59
N PRO A 301 -14.92 34.99 -10.57
CA PRO A 301 -15.44 35.48 -9.30
C PRO A 301 -14.32 36.07 -8.41
N PRO A 302 -14.66 37.01 -7.50
CA PRO A 302 -13.73 37.63 -6.56
C PRO A 302 -13.36 36.69 -5.39
N PRO A 303 -12.25 36.97 -4.67
CA PRO A 303 -11.82 36.15 -3.55
C PRO A 303 -12.72 36.36 -2.32
N MET A 304 -13.23 35.26 -1.75
CA MET A 304 -13.93 35.28 -0.47
C MET A 304 -12.94 35.45 0.70
N MET A 305 -13.31 36.33 1.63
CA MET A 305 -12.67 36.50 2.94
C MET A 305 -12.76 35.21 3.77
N GLN A 306 -11.64 34.79 4.35
CA GLN A 306 -11.61 33.76 5.40
C GLN A 306 -12.04 34.37 6.75
N PRO A 307 -12.92 33.70 7.52
CA PRO A 307 -13.12 34.01 8.93
C PRO A 307 -11.96 33.48 9.77
N GLN A 308 -11.44 34.32 10.66
CA GLN A 308 -10.58 33.92 11.78
C GLN A 308 -11.36 32.99 12.71
N TYR A 309 -10.95 31.72 12.79
CA TYR A 309 -11.36 30.83 13.86
C TYR A 309 -10.43 31.01 15.07
N MET A 310 -11.00 31.47 16.17
CA MET A 310 -10.39 31.42 17.50
C MET A 310 -10.33 29.95 17.95
N ALA A 311 -9.13 29.45 18.21
CA ALA A 311 -8.93 28.19 18.92
C ALA A 311 -9.14 28.43 20.43
N GLN A 312 -10.24 27.91 20.97
CA GLN A 312 -10.42 27.77 22.42
C GLN A 312 -9.69 26.49 22.89
N ASN A 313 -8.58 26.70 23.59
CA ASN A 313 -7.91 25.69 24.39
C ASN A 313 -8.67 25.49 25.70
N ILE A 314 -9.27 24.33 25.92
CA ILE A 314 -9.67 23.84 27.24
C ILE A 314 -9.46 22.33 27.24
N TRP A 315 -8.52 21.82 28.03
CA TRP A 315 -8.66 20.66 28.92
C TRP A 315 -7.37 20.54 29.73
N GLY A 316 -7.43 21.01 30.98
CA GLY A 316 -6.41 20.76 31.99
C GLY A 316 -6.61 19.39 32.63
N TYR A 317 -5.50 18.70 32.91
CA TYR A 317 -5.46 17.57 33.83
C TYR A 317 -4.90 18.04 35.18
N PRO A 318 -5.46 17.58 36.31
CA PRO A 318 -4.89 17.84 37.62
C PRO A 318 -3.75 16.85 37.93
N PRO A 319 -2.81 17.23 38.82
CA PRO A 319 -1.73 16.35 39.24
C PRO A 319 -2.25 15.31 40.22
N ARG A 320 -1.74 14.07 40.11
CA ARG A 320 -1.86 13.06 41.16
C ARG A 320 -0.63 13.12 42.06
N THR A 321 -0.89 13.26 43.35
CA THR A 321 -0.03 12.94 44.48
C THR A 321 0.29 11.44 44.54
#